data_AF-A0A960HTB3-F1
#
_entry.id   AF-A0A960HTB3-F1
#
_cell.length_a   1.000
_cell.length_b   1.000
_cell.length_c   1.000
_cell.angle_alpha   90.00
_cell.angle_beta   90.00
_cell.angle_gamma   90.00
#
_symmetry.space_group_name_H-M   'P 1'
#
loop_
_entity.id
_entity.type
_entity.pdbx_description
1 polymer ?
#
loop_
_entity_poly.entity_id
_entity_poly.type
_entity_poly.pdbx_seq_one_letter_code
_entity_poly.pdbx_strand_id
1 'polypeptide(L)'
;MIKSGSKFLYGLAAFGLIAAIAYSAATGEHELGMDSLLGPLTFGYKGYVGDHVGYAILIGLAIVSLVLGVFMSGLHDADPEAEAAVAGLETVPEPAVPTTGNYWPVVGGFSAAAVVLGLAVDSALFVVGMVGFAVVTVEWAVRTWSDRATGDPEVNRDIRNRFMYPVEIPVGAVLVIGGLVLAVSRILLAVPVVGAYLVFGLVPAIILGLGAMVVLKPKISQSTIAAILLVGGLAVLAGGVAAAIAGEREHEGDHSSEEGGHADEEGLAPISSEPPAVTGVGN
;
A
#
# COMPACT_ATOMS: atom_id res chain seq x y z
N MET A 1 27.04 -26.30 -3.55
CA MET A 1 28.22 -25.48 -3.22
C MET A 1 27.73 -24.11 -2.76
N ILE A 2 28.23 -23.55 -1.65
CA ILE A 2 27.81 -22.21 -1.19
C ILE A 2 28.36 -21.15 -2.16
N LYS A 3 27.49 -20.29 -2.71
CA LYS A 3 27.81 -19.31 -3.76
C LYS A 3 28.49 -18.05 -3.20
N SER A 4 29.09 -17.24 -4.06
CA SER A 4 29.85 -16.03 -3.66
C SER A 4 28.96 -15.02 -2.89
N GLY A 5 27.74 -14.78 -3.37
CA GLY A 5 26.79 -13.87 -2.71
C GLY A 5 26.36 -14.33 -1.32
N SER A 6 25.96 -15.61 -1.16
CA SER A 6 25.59 -16.13 0.16
C SER A 6 26.80 -16.26 1.10
N LYS A 7 28.00 -16.58 0.59
CA LYS A 7 29.25 -16.51 1.37
C LYS A 7 29.51 -15.13 1.94
N PHE A 8 29.32 -14.08 1.13
CA PHE A 8 29.45 -12.70 1.61
C PHE A 8 28.46 -12.40 2.73
N LEU A 9 27.19 -12.79 2.57
CA LEU A 9 26.15 -12.58 3.57
C LEU A 9 26.39 -13.37 4.86
N TYR A 10 26.87 -14.61 4.77
CA TYR A 10 27.30 -15.38 5.94
C TYR A 10 28.52 -14.74 6.63
N GLY A 11 29.46 -14.22 5.85
CA GLY A 11 30.59 -13.45 6.36
C GLY A 11 30.14 -12.17 7.08
N LEU A 12 29.19 -11.45 6.50
CA LEU A 12 28.60 -10.24 7.08
C LEU A 12 27.81 -10.55 8.35
N ALA A 13 27.09 -11.68 8.38
CA ALA A 13 26.39 -12.16 9.58
C ALA A 13 27.36 -12.50 10.72
N ALA A 14 28.43 -13.25 10.41
CA ALA A 14 29.47 -13.56 11.38
C ALA A 14 30.18 -12.29 11.88
N PHE A 15 30.50 -11.37 10.98
CA PHE A 15 31.07 -10.07 11.32
C PHE A 15 30.14 -9.27 12.22
N GLY A 16 28.84 -9.16 11.90
CA GLY A 16 27.85 -8.46 12.71
C GLY A 16 27.74 -9.02 14.13
N LEU A 17 27.74 -10.36 14.28
CA LEU A 17 27.73 -11.01 15.59
C LEU A 17 29.00 -10.73 16.40
N ILE A 18 30.17 -10.88 15.78
CA ILE A 18 31.46 -10.62 16.46
C ILE A 18 31.58 -9.14 16.82
N ALA A 19 31.18 -8.25 15.92
CA ALA A 19 31.16 -6.81 16.15
C ALA A 19 30.19 -6.45 17.26
N ALA A 20 29.00 -7.08 17.33
CA ALA A 20 28.04 -6.85 18.41
C ALA A 20 28.63 -7.22 19.78
N ILE A 21 29.28 -8.38 19.89
CA ILE A 21 29.93 -8.86 21.12
C ILE A 21 31.10 -7.93 21.51
N ALA A 22 31.93 -7.53 20.55
CA ALA A 22 33.04 -6.62 20.80
C ALA A 22 32.54 -5.22 21.21
N TYR A 23 31.48 -4.73 20.57
CA TYR A 23 30.86 -3.43 20.84
C TYR A 23 30.23 -3.37 22.22
N SER A 24 29.48 -4.40 22.62
CA SER A 24 28.89 -4.49 23.97
C SER A 24 29.95 -4.58 25.05
N ALA A 25 31.07 -5.27 24.78
CA ALA A 25 32.19 -5.35 25.72
C ALA A 25 32.93 -4.00 25.83
N ALA A 26 33.08 -3.27 24.72
CA ALA A 26 33.75 -1.97 24.68
C ALA A 26 32.91 -0.83 25.28
N THR A 27 31.59 -0.94 25.24
CA THR A 27 30.65 0.07 25.76
C THR A 27 30.10 -0.26 27.15
N GLY A 28 30.50 -1.39 27.73
CA GLY A 28 30.13 -1.76 29.09
C GLY A 28 30.95 -1.01 30.14
N GLU A 29 30.29 -0.43 31.13
CA GLU A 29 30.95 0.19 32.30
C GLU A 29 31.55 -0.84 33.28
N HIS A 30 31.50 -2.13 32.94
CA HIS A 30 31.89 -3.25 33.80
C HIS A 30 33.22 -3.87 33.32
N GLU A 31 33.96 -4.51 34.23
CA GLU A 31 35.18 -5.23 33.88
C GLU A 31 34.93 -6.30 32.81
N LEU A 32 35.85 -6.42 31.86
CA LEU A 32 35.79 -7.42 30.79
C LEU A 32 35.81 -8.82 31.40
N GLY A 33 34.66 -9.50 31.38
CA GLY A 33 34.46 -10.79 32.02
C GLY A 33 33.47 -11.68 31.28
N MET A 34 33.14 -12.83 31.89
CA MET A 34 32.17 -13.79 31.32
C MET A 34 30.79 -13.15 31.11
N ASP A 35 30.40 -12.19 31.95
CA ASP A 35 29.13 -11.47 31.84
C ASP A 35 29.06 -10.53 30.62
N SER A 36 30.22 -10.06 30.13
CA SER A 36 30.34 -9.27 28.89
C SER A 36 30.18 -10.13 27.63
N LEU A 37 30.35 -11.45 27.74
CA LEU A 37 30.12 -12.41 26.65
C LEU A 37 28.72 -13.03 26.74
N LEU A 38 28.27 -13.35 27.96
CA LEU A 38 26.95 -13.95 28.21
C LEU A 38 25.82 -12.98 27.89
N GLY A 39 25.95 -11.68 28.22
CA GLY A 39 24.93 -10.69 27.92
C GLY A 39 24.59 -10.64 26.43
N PRO A 40 25.56 -10.40 25.54
CA PRO A 40 25.37 -10.36 24.09
C PRO A 40 24.87 -11.67 23.49
N LEU A 41 25.32 -12.82 24.00
CA LEU A 41 24.90 -14.13 23.50
C LEU A 41 23.48 -14.51 23.92
N THR A 42 23.02 -13.98 25.06
CA THR A 42 21.68 -14.23 25.60
C THR A 42 20.71 -13.08 25.32
N PHE A 43 21.08 -12.14 24.44
CA PHE A 43 20.30 -10.93 24.13
C PHE A 43 19.94 -10.11 25.38
N GLY A 44 20.80 -10.11 26.39
CA GLY A 44 20.63 -9.39 27.65
C GLY A 44 19.84 -10.14 28.72
N TYR A 45 19.46 -11.41 28.51
CA TYR A 45 18.77 -12.21 29.52
C TYR A 45 19.67 -12.57 30.72
N LYS A 46 20.95 -12.86 30.47
CA LYS A 46 21.96 -13.09 31.51
C LYS A 46 23.25 -12.37 31.15
N GLY A 47 23.53 -11.25 31.82
CA GLY A 47 24.72 -10.42 31.60
C GLY A 47 24.37 -9.03 31.07
N TYR A 48 25.38 -8.23 30.75
CA TYR A 48 25.22 -6.84 30.32
C TYR A 48 25.49 -6.68 28.82
N VAL A 49 24.77 -5.77 28.16
CA VAL A 49 24.79 -5.63 26.69
C VAL A 49 25.46 -4.32 26.23
N GLY A 50 26.06 -3.54 27.12
CA GLY A 50 26.66 -2.26 26.72
C GLY A 50 25.58 -1.28 26.26
N ASP A 51 25.92 -0.41 25.30
CA ASP A 51 24.93 0.42 24.61
C ASP A 51 23.96 -0.44 23.79
N HIS A 52 22.69 -0.38 24.15
CA HIS A 52 21.63 -1.18 23.54
C HIS A 52 21.34 -0.77 22.10
N VAL A 53 21.53 0.51 21.74
CA VAL A 53 21.21 0.99 20.38
C VAL A 53 22.21 0.43 19.38
N GLY A 54 23.51 0.62 19.61
CA GLY A 54 24.55 0.09 18.73
C GLY A 54 24.56 -1.44 18.70
N TYR A 55 24.34 -2.10 19.84
CA TYR A 55 24.20 -3.55 19.90
C TYR A 55 23.01 -4.05 19.07
N ALA A 56 21.83 -3.44 19.21
CA ALA A 56 20.62 -3.86 18.48
C ALA A 56 20.80 -3.69 16.96
N ILE A 57 21.49 -2.65 16.50
CA ILE A 57 21.80 -2.45 15.08
C ILE A 57 22.70 -3.57 14.55
N LEU A 58 23.76 -3.93 15.29
CA LEU A 58 24.72 -4.95 14.86
C LEU A 58 24.10 -6.36 14.86
N ILE A 59 23.30 -6.67 15.87
CA ILE A 59 22.51 -7.91 15.92
C ILE A 59 21.47 -7.94 14.79
N GLY A 60 20.77 -6.83 14.56
CA GLY A 60 19.81 -6.71 13.46
C GLY A 60 20.48 -6.96 12.10
N LEU A 61 21.64 -6.35 11.85
CA LEU A 61 22.46 -6.60 10.66
C LEU A 61 22.85 -8.07 10.54
N ALA A 62 23.26 -8.70 11.65
CA ALA A 62 23.65 -10.10 11.64
C ALA A 62 22.48 -11.04 11.31
N ILE A 63 21.32 -10.83 11.94
CA ILE A 63 20.11 -11.62 11.72
C ILE A 63 19.61 -11.44 10.28
N VAL A 64 19.50 -10.19 9.80
CA VAL A 64 19.04 -9.91 8.44
C VAL A 64 19.99 -10.54 7.42
N SER A 65 21.30 -10.39 7.60
CA SER A 65 22.30 -10.99 6.70
C SER A 65 22.25 -12.52 6.74
N LEU A 66 22.04 -13.13 7.92
CA LEU A 66 21.90 -14.57 8.06
C LEU A 66 20.65 -15.08 7.33
N VAL A 67 19.50 -14.43 7.56
CA VAL A 67 18.23 -14.79 6.91
C VAL A 67 18.35 -14.67 5.41
N LEU A 68 18.87 -13.55 4.89
CA LEU A 68 19.10 -13.39 3.44
C LEU A 68 20.09 -14.44 2.90
N GLY A 69 21.16 -14.74 3.64
CA GLY A 69 22.14 -15.76 3.26
C GLY A 69 21.54 -17.16 3.15
N VAL A 70 20.69 -17.54 4.12
CA VAL A 70 19.90 -18.79 4.08
C VAL A 70 18.94 -18.79 2.91
N PHE A 71 18.20 -17.71 2.70
CA PHE A 71 17.22 -17.60 1.62
C PHE A 71 17.87 -17.73 0.24
N MET A 72 18.98 -17.03 0.01
CA MET A 72 19.76 -17.14 -1.23
C MET A 72 20.37 -18.53 -1.42
N SER A 73 20.71 -19.24 -0.34
CA SER A 73 21.23 -20.61 -0.43
C SER A 73 20.14 -21.63 -0.73
N GLY A 74 18.89 -21.36 -0.33
CA GLY A 74 17.73 -22.24 -0.56
C GLY A 74 17.06 -22.06 -1.93
N LEU A 75 17.01 -20.84 -2.46
CA LEU A 75 16.31 -20.50 -3.72
C LEU A 75 17.21 -20.61 -4.96
N HIS A 76 17.85 -21.77 -5.16
CA HIS A 76 18.87 -22.02 -6.21
C HIS A 76 18.41 -21.81 -7.68
N ASP A 77 17.15 -21.41 -7.91
CA ASP A 77 16.46 -21.26 -9.19
C ASP A 77 16.78 -19.96 -9.95
N ALA A 78 18.01 -19.45 -9.79
CA ALA A 78 18.46 -18.22 -10.43
C ALA A 78 19.95 -18.25 -10.79
N ASP A 79 20.54 -19.45 -10.85
CA ASP A 79 21.96 -19.62 -11.14
C ASP A 79 22.17 -19.86 -12.64
N PRO A 80 22.60 -18.85 -13.40
CA PRO A 80 22.72 -18.96 -14.85
C PRO A 80 23.78 -20.00 -15.26
N GLU A 81 24.80 -20.25 -14.43
CA GLU A 81 25.81 -21.28 -14.69
C GLU A 81 25.24 -22.70 -14.46
N ALA A 82 24.41 -22.90 -13.43
CA ALA A 82 23.73 -24.17 -13.21
C ALA A 82 22.67 -24.43 -14.28
N GLU A 83 21.91 -23.41 -14.68
CA GLU A 83 20.96 -23.51 -15.79
C GLU A 83 21.66 -23.86 -17.10
N ALA A 84 22.78 -23.20 -17.41
CA ALA A 84 23.61 -23.53 -18.56
C ALA A 84 24.14 -24.97 -18.50
N ALA A 85 24.64 -25.42 -17.34
CA ALA A 85 25.14 -26.78 -17.15
C ALA A 85 24.04 -27.84 -17.32
N VAL A 86 22.82 -27.60 -16.81
CA VAL A 86 21.67 -28.50 -17.01
C VAL A 86 21.22 -28.51 -18.47
N ALA A 87 21.25 -27.36 -19.13
CA ALA A 87 20.96 -27.23 -20.57
C ALA A 87 22.07 -27.78 -21.48
N GLY A 88 23.21 -28.23 -20.93
CA GLY A 88 24.35 -28.73 -21.69
C GLY A 88 25.12 -27.65 -22.45
N LEU A 89 25.01 -26.40 -22.02
CA LEU A 89 25.70 -25.25 -22.60
C LEU A 89 27.05 -25.03 -21.92
N GLU A 90 28.11 -24.85 -22.72
CA GLU A 90 29.47 -24.61 -22.21
C GLU A 90 29.65 -23.20 -21.64
N THR A 91 28.77 -22.27 -22.01
CA THR A 91 28.80 -20.87 -21.59
C THR A 91 27.40 -20.37 -21.28
N VAL A 92 27.31 -19.41 -20.36
CA VAL A 92 26.05 -18.75 -20.00
C VAL A 92 25.57 -17.91 -21.20
N PRO A 93 24.34 -18.12 -21.71
CA PRO A 93 23.78 -17.29 -22.76
C PRO A 93 23.73 -15.82 -22.35
N GLU A 94 24.05 -14.91 -23.26
CA GLU A 94 23.92 -13.48 -22.97
C GLU A 94 22.44 -13.11 -22.72
N PRO A 95 22.15 -12.30 -21.70
CA PRO A 95 20.80 -11.84 -21.45
C PRO A 95 20.24 -11.12 -22.68
N ALA A 96 19.08 -11.56 -23.16
CA ALA A 96 18.39 -10.88 -24.25
C ALA A 96 18.09 -9.43 -23.85
N VAL A 97 18.39 -8.48 -24.74
CA VAL A 97 18.11 -7.07 -24.50
C VAL A 97 16.60 -6.87 -24.35
N PRO A 98 16.12 -6.20 -23.29
CA PRO A 98 14.69 -5.96 -23.11
C PRO A 98 14.09 -5.26 -24.32
N THR A 99 13.13 -5.89 -24.98
CA THR A 99 12.47 -5.36 -26.18
C THR A 99 11.35 -4.37 -25.87
N THR A 100 10.96 -4.23 -24.59
CA THR A 100 9.90 -3.34 -24.14
C THR A 100 10.31 -2.55 -22.89
N GLY A 101 9.84 -1.31 -22.79
CA GLY A 101 10.08 -0.47 -21.61
C GLY A 101 9.37 -0.99 -20.36
N ASN A 102 9.98 -0.78 -19.19
CA ASN A 102 9.38 -1.11 -17.90
C ASN A 102 9.04 0.16 -17.11
N TYR A 103 7.74 0.42 -16.94
CA TYR A 103 7.23 1.61 -16.24
C TYR A 103 7.00 1.40 -14.74
N TRP A 104 6.96 0.15 -14.27
CA TRP A 104 6.72 -0.17 -12.86
C TRP A 104 7.73 0.46 -11.89
N PRO A 105 9.05 0.56 -12.20
CA PRO A 105 9.98 1.26 -11.31
C PRO A 105 9.61 2.73 -11.07
N VAL A 106 9.10 3.41 -12.10
CA VAL A 106 8.64 4.80 -11.99
C VAL A 106 7.41 4.87 -11.08
N VAL A 107 6.43 3.99 -11.31
CA VAL A 107 5.23 3.88 -10.46
C VAL A 107 5.64 3.60 -9.01
N GLY A 108 6.60 2.71 -8.79
CA GLY A 108 7.11 2.37 -7.46
C GLY A 108 7.81 3.54 -6.77
N GLY A 109 8.57 4.34 -7.51
CA GLY A 109 9.13 5.59 -7.00
C GLY A 109 8.06 6.57 -6.52
N PHE A 110 7.02 6.79 -7.32
CA PHE A 110 5.90 7.66 -6.92
C PHE A 110 5.08 7.08 -5.75
N SER A 111 4.84 5.77 -5.71
CA SER A 111 4.16 5.13 -4.58
C SER A 111 4.97 5.23 -3.29
N ALA A 112 6.28 4.99 -3.34
CA ALA A 112 7.16 5.15 -2.19
C ALA A 112 7.19 6.61 -1.70
N ALA A 113 7.27 7.58 -2.62
CA ALA A 113 7.17 8.99 -2.28
C ALA A 113 5.81 9.33 -1.63
N ALA A 114 4.70 8.79 -2.14
CA ALA A 114 3.37 8.98 -1.55
C ALA A 114 3.26 8.38 -0.14
N VAL A 115 3.87 7.21 0.12
CA VAL A 115 3.94 6.63 1.48
C VAL A 115 4.67 7.58 2.42
N VAL A 116 5.87 8.04 2.04
CA VAL A 116 6.68 8.93 2.88
C VAL A 116 5.98 10.27 3.13
N LEU A 117 5.39 10.88 2.09
CA LEU A 117 4.64 12.13 2.22
C LEU A 117 3.36 11.94 3.03
N GLY A 118 2.68 10.80 2.90
CA GLY A 118 1.48 10.46 3.65
C GLY A 118 1.71 10.39 5.16
N LEU A 119 2.91 9.97 5.60
CA LEU A 119 3.27 9.99 7.02
C LEU A 119 3.30 11.41 7.61
N ALA A 120 3.49 12.44 6.78
CA ALA A 120 3.59 13.83 7.20
C ALA A 120 2.31 14.64 6.92
N VAL A 121 1.57 14.33 5.86
CA VAL A 121 0.43 15.14 5.38
C VAL A 121 -0.91 14.64 5.92
N ASP A 122 -1.31 13.41 5.56
CA ASP A 122 -2.59 12.84 5.94
C ASP A 122 -2.62 11.31 5.72
N SER A 123 -3.42 10.64 6.55
CA SER A 123 -3.61 9.18 6.53
C SER A 123 -4.13 8.62 5.21
N ALA A 124 -4.97 9.34 4.46
CA ALA A 124 -5.50 8.88 3.19
C ALA A 124 -4.39 8.81 2.12
N LEU A 125 -3.50 9.81 2.06
CA LEU A 125 -2.35 9.79 1.16
C LEU A 125 -1.41 8.62 1.48
N PHE A 126 -1.20 8.35 2.77
CA PHE A 126 -0.42 7.19 3.22
C PHE A 126 -1.04 5.87 2.75
N VAL A 127 -2.35 5.68 2.96
CA VAL A 127 -3.06 4.45 2.54
C VAL A 127 -2.99 4.25 1.03
N VAL A 128 -3.25 5.31 0.24
CA VAL A 128 -3.14 5.25 -1.23
C VAL A 128 -1.72 4.90 -1.66
N GLY A 129 -0.71 5.53 -1.05
CA GLY A 129 0.70 5.19 -1.28
C GLY A 129 1.01 3.73 -0.99
N MET A 130 0.54 3.21 0.15
CA MET A 130 0.76 1.82 0.56
C MET A 130 0.09 0.83 -0.39
N VAL A 131 -1.14 1.10 -0.84
CA VAL A 131 -1.82 0.27 -1.85
C VAL A 131 -1.03 0.26 -3.16
N GLY A 132 -0.61 1.43 -3.65
CA GLY A 132 0.21 1.52 -4.87
C GLY A 132 1.55 0.79 -4.72
N PHE A 133 2.19 0.93 -3.56
CA PHE A 133 3.47 0.29 -3.27
C PHE A 133 3.35 -1.24 -3.16
N ALA A 134 2.24 -1.75 -2.62
CA ALA A 134 1.97 -3.18 -2.60
C ALA A 134 1.74 -3.72 -4.02
N VAL A 135 0.92 -3.04 -4.83
CA VAL A 135 0.63 -3.43 -6.22
C VAL A 135 1.91 -3.49 -7.04
N VAL A 136 2.71 -2.41 -7.05
CA VAL A 136 3.96 -2.37 -7.82
C VAL A 136 4.95 -3.45 -7.38
N THR A 137 5.02 -3.76 -6.08
CA THR A 137 5.92 -4.79 -5.58
C THR A 137 5.55 -6.16 -6.14
N VAL A 138 4.25 -6.51 -6.12
CA VAL A 138 3.75 -7.78 -6.67
C VAL A 138 3.92 -7.82 -8.19
N GLU A 139 3.47 -6.78 -8.88
CA GLU A 139 3.51 -6.66 -10.34
C GLU A 139 4.92 -6.72 -10.89
N TRP A 140 5.84 -5.97 -10.26
CA TRP A 140 7.22 -5.94 -10.69
C TRP A 140 7.93 -7.26 -10.37
N ALA A 141 7.64 -7.90 -9.23
CA ALA A 141 8.17 -9.22 -8.90
C ALA A 141 7.68 -10.31 -9.87
N VAL A 142 6.39 -10.35 -10.16
CA VAL A 142 5.84 -11.34 -11.10
C VAL A 142 6.36 -11.09 -12.51
N ARG A 143 6.48 -9.83 -12.94
CA ARG A 143 7.05 -9.50 -14.25
C ARG A 143 8.51 -9.92 -14.37
N THR A 144 9.33 -9.59 -13.37
CA THR A 144 10.75 -9.98 -13.36
C THR A 144 10.95 -11.49 -13.31
N TRP A 145 10.04 -12.22 -12.66
CA TRP A 145 10.01 -13.67 -12.70
C TRP A 145 9.55 -14.21 -14.05
N SER A 146 8.50 -13.65 -14.65
CA SER A 146 7.98 -14.12 -15.94
C SER A 146 8.94 -13.86 -17.08
N ASP A 147 9.64 -12.72 -17.07
CA ASP A 147 10.59 -12.33 -18.12
C ASP A 147 11.75 -13.33 -18.27
N ARG A 148 12.02 -14.12 -17.22
CA ARG A 148 13.06 -15.16 -17.16
C ARG A 148 12.51 -16.60 -17.18
N ALA A 149 11.19 -16.79 -17.33
CA ALA A 149 10.58 -18.11 -17.25
C ALA A 149 10.92 -19.01 -18.46
N THR A 150 11.10 -18.42 -19.64
CA THR A 150 11.47 -19.09 -20.89
C THR A 150 12.29 -18.14 -21.75
N GLY A 151 12.97 -18.65 -22.79
CA GLY A 151 13.72 -17.83 -23.76
C GLY A 151 12.86 -17.07 -24.78
N ASP A 152 11.54 -17.26 -24.78
CA ASP A 152 10.60 -16.61 -25.71
C ASP A 152 9.78 -15.51 -24.99
N PRO A 153 9.93 -14.23 -25.36
CA PRO A 153 9.19 -13.12 -24.77
C PRO A 153 7.67 -13.21 -24.90
N GLU A 154 7.15 -13.82 -25.97
CA GLU A 154 5.69 -13.94 -26.17
C GLU A 154 5.10 -14.94 -25.18
N VAL A 155 5.74 -16.10 -25.02
CA VAL A 155 5.34 -17.13 -24.07
C VAL A 155 5.42 -16.61 -22.63
N ASN A 156 6.48 -15.87 -22.29
CA ASN A 156 6.64 -15.26 -20.96
C ASN A 156 5.50 -14.30 -20.61
N ARG A 157 5.05 -13.50 -21.59
CA ARG A 157 3.92 -12.59 -21.41
C ARG A 157 2.62 -13.35 -21.18
N ASP A 158 2.40 -14.45 -21.90
CA ASP A 158 1.21 -15.28 -21.73
C ASP A 158 1.19 -15.99 -20.36
N ILE A 159 2.34 -16.46 -19.87
CA ILE A 159 2.48 -17.03 -18.52
C ILE A 159 2.10 -15.99 -17.46
N ARG A 160 2.65 -14.78 -17.57
CA ARG A 160 2.34 -13.66 -16.66
C ARG A 160 0.86 -13.31 -16.68
N ASN A 161 0.30 -13.13 -17.87
CA ASN A 161 -1.10 -12.76 -18.04
C ASN A 161 -2.04 -13.83 -17.48
N ARG A 162 -1.76 -15.11 -17.72
CA ARG A 162 -2.58 -16.20 -17.19
C ARG A 162 -2.52 -16.27 -15.66
N PHE A 163 -1.38 -15.96 -15.07
CA PHE A 163 -1.22 -15.94 -13.62
C PHE A 163 -1.87 -14.70 -12.99
N MET A 164 -1.73 -13.53 -13.61
CA MET A 164 -2.13 -12.27 -12.99
C MET A 164 -3.50 -11.73 -13.39
N TYR A 165 -3.98 -11.93 -14.62
CA TYR A 165 -5.31 -11.41 -15.01
C TYR A 165 -6.45 -11.81 -14.09
N PRO A 166 -6.50 -13.04 -13.51
CA PRO A 166 -7.54 -13.38 -12.54
C PRO A 166 -7.58 -12.47 -11.30
N VAL A 167 -6.48 -11.83 -10.94
CA VAL A 167 -6.35 -10.96 -9.76
C VAL A 167 -6.28 -9.48 -10.17
N GLU A 168 -5.47 -9.15 -11.18
CA GLU A 168 -5.29 -7.79 -11.70
C GLU A 168 -6.61 -7.19 -12.20
N ILE A 169 -7.44 -7.96 -12.90
CA ILE A 169 -8.69 -7.42 -13.46
C ILE A 169 -9.67 -7.06 -12.34
N PRO A 170 -9.98 -7.94 -11.36
CA PRO A 170 -10.81 -7.54 -10.22
C PRO A 170 -10.22 -6.42 -9.37
N VAL A 171 -8.92 -6.49 -9.02
CA VAL A 171 -8.27 -5.47 -8.18
C VAL A 171 -8.24 -4.12 -8.90
N GLY A 172 -7.86 -4.12 -10.17
CA GLY A 172 -7.88 -2.93 -11.02
C GLY A 172 -9.29 -2.34 -11.13
N ALA A 173 -10.32 -3.18 -11.29
CA ALA A 173 -11.72 -2.72 -11.31
C ALA A 173 -12.11 -2.05 -9.99
N VAL A 174 -11.78 -2.65 -8.84
CA VAL A 174 -12.06 -2.09 -7.52
C VAL A 174 -11.34 -0.75 -7.33
N LEU A 175 -10.07 -0.64 -7.72
CA LEU A 175 -9.31 0.59 -7.60
C LEU A 175 -9.87 1.71 -8.48
N VAL A 176 -10.21 1.40 -9.73
CA VAL A 176 -10.79 2.37 -10.67
C VAL A 176 -12.17 2.81 -10.19
N ILE A 177 -13.05 1.88 -9.82
CA ILE A 177 -14.39 2.20 -9.33
C ILE A 177 -14.31 2.96 -8.01
N GLY A 178 -13.51 2.49 -7.05
CA GLY A 178 -13.33 3.15 -5.76
C GLY A 178 -12.78 4.57 -5.92
N GLY A 179 -11.76 4.75 -6.76
CA GLY A 179 -11.22 6.07 -7.07
C GLY A 179 -12.25 7.00 -7.71
N LEU A 180 -13.06 6.49 -8.65
CA LEU A 180 -14.15 7.24 -9.27
C LEU A 180 -15.21 7.66 -8.24
N VAL A 181 -15.67 6.73 -7.40
CA VAL A 181 -16.68 7.01 -6.36
C VAL A 181 -16.15 8.05 -5.38
N LEU A 182 -14.90 7.93 -4.93
CA LEU A 182 -14.29 8.90 -4.03
C LEU A 182 -14.16 10.29 -4.67
N ALA A 183 -13.74 10.37 -5.93
CA ALA A 183 -13.65 11.64 -6.65
C ALA A 183 -15.03 12.31 -6.80
N VAL A 184 -16.05 11.55 -7.20
CA VAL A 184 -17.43 12.06 -7.29
C VAL A 184 -17.96 12.48 -5.91
N SER A 185 -17.71 11.68 -4.86
CA SER A 185 -18.09 12.02 -3.49
C SER A 185 -17.50 13.38 -3.10
N ARG A 186 -16.21 13.60 -3.34
CA ARG A 186 -15.55 14.88 -3.04
C ARG A 186 -16.12 16.02 -3.86
N ILE A 187 -16.38 15.83 -5.15
CA ILE A 187 -17.00 16.87 -5.99
C ILE A 187 -18.35 17.28 -5.44
N LEU A 188 -19.24 16.32 -5.15
CA LEU A 188 -20.59 16.61 -4.66
C LEU A 188 -20.58 17.36 -3.33
N LEU A 189 -19.66 16.98 -2.45
CA LEU A 189 -19.41 17.61 -1.16
C LEU A 189 -18.94 19.07 -1.29
N ALA A 190 -18.12 19.39 -2.29
CA ALA A 190 -17.63 20.75 -2.52
C ALA A 190 -18.60 21.66 -3.32
N VAL A 191 -19.62 21.14 -4.01
CA VAL A 191 -20.47 21.93 -4.93
C VAL A 191 -21.49 22.80 -4.16
N PRO A 192 -21.64 24.11 -4.47
CA PRO A 192 -22.62 24.99 -3.81
C PRO A 192 -24.05 24.72 -4.30
N VAL A 193 -25.07 25.15 -3.54
CA VAL A 193 -26.50 24.97 -3.89
C VAL A 193 -26.82 25.47 -5.30
N VAL A 194 -26.26 26.62 -5.71
CA VAL A 194 -26.41 27.15 -7.07
C VAL A 194 -25.68 26.30 -8.12
N GLY A 195 -24.55 25.68 -7.76
CA GLY A 195 -23.80 24.76 -8.60
C GLY A 195 -24.45 23.38 -8.74
N ALA A 196 -25.28 22.97 -7.78
CA ALA A 196 -25.98 21.69 -7.82
C ALA A 196 -26.88 21.59 -9.05
N TYR A 197 -27.63 22.64 -9.39
CA TYR A 197 -28.46 22.68 -10.59
C TYR A 197 -27.66 22.46 -11.88
N LEU A 198 -26.44 23.01 -11.95
CA LEU A 198 -25.54 22.78 -13.08
C LEU A 198 -25.07 21.34 -13.15
N VAL A 199 -24.69 20.72 -12.03
CA VAL A 199 -24.28 19.31 -11.99
C VAL A 199 -25.44 18.39 -12.37
N PHE A 200 -26.62 18.59 -11.78
CA PHE A 200 -27.81 17.78 -12.05
C PHE A 200 -28.39 17.98 -13.45
N GLY A 201 -28.15 19.11 -14.11
CA GLY A 201 -28.52 19.31 -15.52
C GLY A 201 -27.46 18.79 -16.49
N LEU A 202 -26.19 19.11 -16.25
CA LEU A 202 -25.09 18.85 -17.19
C LEU A 202 -24.69 17.38 -17.21
N VAL A 203 -24.63 16.71 -16.06
CA VAL A 203 -24.18 15.30 -15.98
C VAL A 203 -25.13 14.37 -16.74
N PRO A 204 -26.47 14.41 -16.53
CA PRO A 204 -27.39 13.59 -17.31
C PRO A 204 -27.37 13.94 -18.80
N ALA A 205 -27.22 15.22 -19.15
CA ALA A 205 -27.10 15.64 -20.55
C ALA A 205 -25.86 15.04 -21.22
N ILE A 206 -24.73 14.99 -20.52
CA ILE A 206 -23.50 14.32 -20.99
C ILE A 206 -23.73 12.82 -21.15
N ILE A 207 -24.33 12.15 -20.16
CA ILE A 207 -24.62 10.70 -20.20
C ILE A 207 -25.55 10.38 -21.38
N LEU A 208 -26.62 11.15 -21.56
CA LEU A 208 -27.56 10.99 -22.66
C LEU A 208 -26.89 11.28 -24.00
N GLY A 209 -26.04 12.31 -24.09
CA GLY A 209 -25.28 12.63 -25.30
C GLY A 209 -24.32 11.51 -25.69
N LEU A 210 -23.62 10.92 -24.71
CA LEU A 210 -22.75 9.76 -24.90
C LEU A 210 -23.54 8.51 -25.32
N GLY A 211 -24.64 8.22 -24.64
CA GLY A 211 -25.53 7.11 -24.99
C GLY A 211 -26.10 7.26 -26.40
N ALA A 212 -26.56 8.45 -26.76
CA ALA A 212 -27.03 8.76 -28.10
C ALA A 212 -25.92 8.61 -29.15
N MET A 213 -24.69 9.05 -28.87
CA MET A 213 -23.55 8.87 -29.77
C MET A 213 -23.26 7.38 -30.05
N VAL A 214 -23.27 6.54 -29.02
CA VAL A 214 -23.05 5.09 -29.12
C VAL A 214 -24.15 4.42 -29.95
N VAL A 215 -25.40 4.82 -29.76
CA VAL A 215 -26.55 4.28 -30.49
C VAL A 215 -26.57 4.75 -31.95
N LEU A 216 -26.28 6.02 -32.21
CA LEU A 216 -26.36 6.62 -33.55
C LEU A 216 -25.15 6.31 -34.43
N LYS A 217 -24.00 5.94 -33.84
CA LYS A 217 -22.81 5.50 -34.58
C LYS A 217 -22.30 4.14 -34.10
N PRO A 218 -22.81 3.02 -34.64
CA PRO A 218 -22.43 1.66 -34.23
C PRO A 218 -20.95 1.27 -34.45
N LYS A 219 -20.17 2.12 -35.15
CA LYS A 219 -18.75 1.90 -35.48
C LYS A 219 -17.84 2.94 -34.81
N ILE A 220 -18.05 3.22 -33.53
CA ILE A 220 -17.10 4.07 -32.79
C ILE A 220 -15.75 3.33 -32.74
N SER A 221 -14.68 3.99 -33.16
CA SER A 221 -13.33 3.42 -33.04
C SER A 221 -12.96 3.29 -31.56
N GLN A 222 -12.26 2.23 -31.18
CA GLN A 222 -11.79 2.05 -29.80
C GLN A 222 -10.98 3.26 -29.31
N SER A 223 -10.24 3.93 -30.20
CA SER A 223 -9.53 5.17 -29.89
C SER A 223 -10.43 6.33 -29.48
N THR A 224 -11.61 6.48 -30.08
CA THR A 224 -12.57 7.53 -29.69
C THR A 224 -13.17 7.23 -28.31
N ILE A 225 -13.53 5.97 -28.03
CA ILE A 225 -14.02 5.57 -26.70
C ILE A 225 -12.94 5.82 -25.64
N ALA A 226 -11.69 5.42 -25.93
CA ALA A 226 -10.56 5.65 -25.06
C ALA A 226 -10.30 7.15 -24.83
N ALA A 227 -10.38 7.98 -25.88
CA ALA A 227 -10.20 9.43 -25.76
C ALA A 227 -11.27 10.06 -24.87
N ILE A 228 -12.54 9.71 -25.05
CA ILE A 228 -13.64 10.22 -24.22
C ILE A 228 -13.46 9.77 -22.76
N LEU A 229 -13.18 8.49 -22.52
CA LEU A 229 -12.96 7.96 -21.18
C LEU A 229 -11.78 8.63 -20.49
N LEU A 230 -10.70 8.88 -21.24
CA LEU A 230 -9.51 9.54 -20.71
C LEU A 230 -9.77 11.00 -20.35
N VAL A 231 -10.43 11.76 -21.23
CA VAL A 231 -10.80 13.15 -20.96
C VAL A 231 -11.79 13.25 -19.81
N GLY A 232 -12.83 12.41 -19.81
CA GLY A 232 -13.84 12.38 -18.74
C GLY A 232 -13.24 11.96 -17.40
N GLY A 233 -12.42 10.90 -17.39
CA GLY A 233 -11.72 10.45 -16.19
C GLY A 233 -10.78 11.51 -15.63
N LEU A 234 -10.01 12.18 -16.48
CA LEU A 234 -9.12 13.26 -16.06
C LEU A 234 -9.90 14.45 -15.48
N ALA A 235 -11.03 14.81 -16.07
CA ALA A 235 -11.90 15.87 -15.56
C ALA A 235 -12.46 15.53 -14.16
N VAL A 236 -12.90 14.29 -13.96
CA VAL A 236 -13.40 13.82 -12.64
C VAL A 236 -12.28 13.79 -11.61
N LEU A 237 -11.09 13.31 -11.97
CA LEU A 237 -9.95 13.30 -11.05
C LEU A 237 -9.51 14.72 -10.68
N ALA A 238 -9.38 15.62 -11.65
CA ALA A 238 -9.04 17.02 -11.39
C ALA A 238 -10.09 17.72 -10.54
N GLY A 239 -11.38 17.48 -10.82
CA GLY A 239 -12.50 17.98 -10.02
C GLY A 239 -12.47 17.45 -8.59
N GLY A 240 -12.22 16.14 -8.40
CA GLY A 240 -12.13 15.51 -7.09
C GLY A 240 -10.97 16.05 -6.26
N VAL A 241 -9.79 16.25 -6.84
CA VAL A 241 -8.64 16.85 -6.16
C VAL A 241 -8.90 18.31 -5.80
N ALA A 242 -9.45 19.11 -6.72
CA ALA A 242 -9.80 20.49 -6.44
C ALA A 242 -10.85 20.60 -5.32
N ALA A 243 -11.84 19.72 -5.34
CA ALA A 243 -12.89 19.64 -4.30
C ALA A 243 -12.32 19.21 -2.94
N ALA A 244 -11.38 18.26 -2.92
CA ALA A 244 -10.71 17.85 -1.69
C ALA A 244 -9.90 18.99 -1.05
N ILE A 245 -9.27 19.84 -1.86
CA ILE A 245 -8.53 21.03 -1.39
C ILE A 245 -9.49 22.12 -0.89
N ALA A 246 -10.66 22.28 -1.54
CA ALA A 246 -11.62 23.33 -1.21
C ALA A 246 -12.31 23.16 0.16
N GLY A 247 -12.30 21.95 0.73
CA GLY A 247 -12.84 21.67 2.07
C GLY A 247 -14.36 21.47 2.11
N GLU A 248 -14.80 20.74 3.13
CA GLU A 248 -16.21 20.41 3.43
C GLU A 248 -16.96 21.67 3.92
N ARG A 249 -18.17 21.95 3.43
CA ARG A 249 -18.99 23.05 4.01
C ARG A 249 -19.68 22.57 5.29
N GLU A 250 -19.55 23.32 6.37
CA GLU A 250 -20.42 23.17 7.54
C GLU A 250 -21.82 23.66 7.18
N HIS A 251 -22.80 22.77 7.22
CA HIS A 251 -24.21 23.15 7.18
C HIS A 251 -24.63 23.60 8.59
N GLU A 252 -24.49 24.88 8.89
CA GLU A 252 -25.21 25.49 10.03
C GLU A 252 -26.71 25.42 9.72
N GLY A 253 -27.39 24.51 10.41
CA GLY A 253 -28.83 24.35 10.35
C GLY A 253 -29.52 25.53 11.03
N ASP A 254 -29.81 26.57 10.26
CA ASP A 254 -30.79 27.58 10.64
C ASP A 254 -32.19 27.03 10.33
N HIS A 255 -32.68 26.12 11.18
CA HIS A 255 -34.10 25.77 11.22
C HIS A 255 -34.76 26.58 12.32
N SER A 256 -35.12 27.81 11.95
CA SER A 256 -36.22 28.54 12.57
C SER A 256 -37.52 27.76 12.38
N SER A 257 -38.25 27.68 13.48
CA SER A 257 -39.63 27.24 13.67
C SER A 257 -40.60 27.70 12.58
N GLU A 258 -41.44 26.79 12.06
CA GLU A 258 -42.91 26.82 12.22
C GLU A 258 -43.62 25.61 11.56
N GLU A 259 -44.39 24.93 12.42
CA GLU A 259 -45.67 24.22 12.25
C GLU A 259 -45.95 23.14 11.18
N GLY A 260 -46.35 21.95 11.69
CA GLY A 260 -47.64 21.35 11.30
C GLY A 260 -47.68 19.83 11.10
N GLY A 261 -48.26 19.09 12.06
CA GLY A 261 -48.85 17.77 11.78
C GLY A 261 -48.78 16.73 12.90
N HIS A 262 -49.85 16.63 13.70
CA HIS A 262 -50.13 15.60 14.70
C HIS A 262 -49.89 14.15 14.25
N ALA A 263 -49.30 13.35 15.13
CA ALA A 263 -49.64 11.94 15.32
C ALA A 263 -49.31 11.55 16.77
N ASP A 264 -50.35 11.51 17.60
CA ASP A 264 -50.34 10.87 18.91
C ASP A 264 -50.17 9.36 18.71
N GLU A 265 -49.31 8.70 19.49
CA GLU A 265 -49.64 7.49 20.25
C GLU A 265 -48.47 7.01 21.14
N GLU A 266 -48.77 7.02 22.45
CA GLU A 266 -48.41 6.07 23.50
C GLU A 266 -46.96 5.61 23.71
N GLY A 267 -46.44 5.88 24.93
CA GLY A 267 -45.48 4.95 25.55
C GLY A 267 -44.45 5.51 26.53
N LEU A 268 -44.82 6.33 27.52
CA LEU A 268 -43.92 6.60 28.67
C LEU A 268 -44.69 6.67 29.99
N ALA A 269 -44.48 5.67 30.86
CA ALA A 269 -44.77 5.75 32.28
C ALA A 269 -43.57 6.42 33.00
N PRO A 270 -43.79 7.42 33.89
CA PRO A 270 -42.70 8.13 34.56
C PRO A 270 -42.26 7.38 35.83
N ILE A 271 -40.96 7.11 35.97
CA ILE A 271 -40.36 6.68 37.24
C ILE A 271 -40.06 7.94 38.05
N SER A 272 -40.81 8.11 39.14
CA SER A 272 -40.62 9.18 40.14
C SER A 272 -39.30 9.02 40.88
N SER A 273 -38.48 10.07 40.90
CA SER A 273 -37.32 10.22 41.79
C SER A 273 -37.64 11.24 42.89
N GLU A 274 -37.94 10.79 44.09
CA GLU A 274 -37.91 11.63 45.30
C GLU A 274 -37.20 10.89 46.45
N PRO A 275 -36.31 11.55 47.22
CA PRO A 275 -35.55 10.95 48.31
C PRO A 275 -36.34 10.96 49.64
N PRO A 276 -36.05 10.05 50.59
CA PRO A 276 -36.83 9.95 51.82
C PRO A 276 -36.50 11.08 52.81
N ALA A 277 -37.56 11.76 53.27
CA ALA A 277 -37.53 12.69 54.37
C ALA A 277 -37.39 11.97 55.73
N VAL A 278 -36.41 12.41 56.53
CA VAL A 278 -36.21 12.01 57.93
C VAL A 278 -37.08 12.89 58.81
N THR A 279 -38.00 12.30 59.57
CA THR A 279 -38.69 12.96 60.70
C THR A 279 -38.66 12.05 61.90
N GLY A 280 -38.19 12.57 63.04
CA GLY A 280 -38.13 11.84 64.31
C GLY A 280 -39.29 12.12 65.26
N VAL A 281 -39.31 11.25 66.29
CA VAL A 281 -39.88 11.36 67.65
C VAL A 281 -41.32 10.89 67.88
N GLY A 282 -41.46 9.92 68.82
CA GLY A 282 -42.56 9.92 69.79
C GLY A 282 -43.18 8.58 70.18
N ASN A 283 -42.52 7.82 71.07
CA ASN A 283 -43.08 7.37 72.36
C ASN A 283 -41.96 6.85 73.27
#